data_AF-A0A928QXJ4-F1
#
_entry.id   AF-A0A928QXJ4-F1
#
_cell.length_a   1.000
_cell.length_b   1.000
_cell.length_c   1.000
_cell.angle_alpha   90.00
_cell.angle_beta   90.00
_cell.angle_gamma   90.00
#
_symmetry.space_group_name_H-M   'P 1'
#
loop_
_entity.id
_entity.type
_entity.pdbx_description
1 polymer ?
#
loop_
_entity_poly.entity_id
_entity_poly.type
_entity_poly.pdbx_seq_one_letter_code
_entity_poly.pdbx_strand_id
1 'polypeptide(L)'
;MGIYDNYPYYGPYQQRPTQQAQTGMIWVQGEAGQKAYLVAPNTTVPLWDSEDKVIYLKSADASGRPSVRRLRYTIEDEQPAAPVPGTFVTRDELAGVSGKIEELQKRLDAMTEVHHE
;
A
#
# COMPACT_ATOMS: atom_id res chain seq x y z
N MET A 1 0.83 55.09 29.67
CA MET A 1 -0.19 54.03 29.77
C MET A 1 -0.26 53.37 28.40
N GLY A 2 0.31 52.17 28.27
CA GLY A 2 0.37 51.45 27.01
C GLY A 2 -0.95 50.72 26.73
N ILE A 3 -1.52 50.99 25.57
CA ILE A 3 -2.64 50.27 24.96
C ILE A 3 -2.07 49.01 24.32
N TYR A 4 -2.31 47.85 24.93
CA TYR A 4 -2.04 46.57 24.32
C TYR A 4 -3.31 46.06 23.65
N ASP A 5 -3.28 46.08 22.31
CA ASP A 5 -4.08 45.30 21.39
C ASP A 5 -4.08 43.82 21.79
N ASN A 6 -5.25 43.28 22.09
CA ASN A 6 -5.45 41.85 22.31
C ASN A 6 -6.23 41.29 21.13
N TYR A 7 -5.51 40.85 20.09
CA TYR A 7 -6.08 40.05 19.00
C TYR A 7 -6.02 38.56 19.39
N PRO A 8 -7.16 37.86 19.53
CA PRO A 8 -7.14 36.43 19.72
C PRO A 8 -6.71 35.75 18.41
N TYR A 9 -5.54 35.10 18.46
CA TYR A 9 -5.06 34.19 17.43
C TYR A 9 -6.01 32.98 17.37
N TYR A 10 -6.85 32.90 16.34
CA TYR A 10 -7.56 31.67 16.01
C TYR A 10 -6.57 30.71 15.35
N GLY A 11 -6.10 29.72 16.11
CA GLY A 11 -5.38 28.58 15.56
C GLY A 11 -6.29 27.77 14.64
N PRO A 12 -5.78 27.17 13.54
CA PRO A 12 -6.59 26.34 12.67
C PRO A 12 -7.06 25.10 13.43
N TYR A 13 -8.36 25.03 13.70
CA TYR A 13 -9.02 23.81 14.16
C TYR A 13 -8.90 22.76 13.04
N GLN A 14 -7.93 21.86 13.17
CA GLN A 14 -7.94 20.61 12.42
C GLN A 14 -9.17 19.83 12.88
N GLN A 15 -10.21 19.85 12.06
CA GLN A 15 -11.41 19.04 12.25
C GLN A 15 -10.97 17.58 12.21
N ARG A 16 -10.84 16.96 13.39
CA ARG A 16 -10.76 15.51 13.49
C ARG A 16 -12.15 14.99 13.11
N PRO A 17 -12.29 14.17 12.06
CA PRO A 17 -13.58 13.60 11.73
C PRO A 17 -14.06 12.78 12.93
N THR A 18 -15.14 13.25 13.55
CA THR A 18 -15.86 12.55 14.61
C THR A 18 -16.46 11.29 14.02
N GLN A 19 -15.87 10.14 14.35
CA GLN A 19 -16.36 8.82 13.97
C GLN A 19 -17.63 8.53 14.77
N GLN A 20 -18.78 8.92 14.22
CA GLN A 20 -20.02 8.23 14.52
C GLN A 20 -19.82 6.77 14.08
N ALA A 21 -20.26 5.81 14.89
CA ALA A 21 -20.35 4.41 14.49
C ALA A 21 -21.34 4.32 13.31
N GLN A 22 -20.85 4.60 12.11
CA GLN A 22 -21.64 4.55 10.90
C GLN A 22 -21.75 3.07 10.55
N THR A 23 -22.94 2.51 10.78
CA THR A 23 -23.38 1.20 10.27
C THR A 23 -23.55 1.25 8.75
N GLY A 24 -22.52 1.71 8.04
CA GLY A 24 -22.54 1.99 6.61
C GLY A 24 -21.16 1.82 5.97
N MET A 25 -21.09 2.09 4.66
CA MET A 25 -19.87 2.00 3.87
C MET A 25 -18.90 3.13 4.26
N ILE A 26 -17.78 2.80 4.91
CA ILE A 26 -16.78 3.79 5.34
C ILE A 26 -15.70 3.89 4.26
N TRP A 27 -15.55 5.08 3.67
CA TRP A 27 -14.51 5.38 2.68
C TRP A 27 -13.27 5.99 3.33
N VAL A 28 -12.09 5.58 2.89
CA VAL A 28 -10.80 6.09 3.35
C VAL A 28 -9.91 6.43 2.16
N GLN A 29 -9.09 7.47 2.34
CA GLN A 29 -8.06 7.83 1.38
C GLN A 29 -6.79 7.01 1.68
N GLY A 30 -6.62 5.90 0.97
CA GLY A 30 -5.38 5.14 1.02
C GLY A 30 -5.15 4.41 2.35
N GLU A 31 -3.93 3.89 2.46
CA GLU A 31 -3.40 3.32 3.70
C GLU A 31 -3.30 4.36 4.83
N ALA A 32 -3.09 5.64 4.50
CA ALA A 32 -3.01 6.72 5.48
C ALA A 32 -4.36 6.92 6.22
N GLY A 33 -5.47 6.97 5.47
CA GLY A 33 -6.81 7.06 6.04
C GLY A 33 -7.17 5.83 6.86
N GLN A 34 -6.80 4.63 6.38
CA GLN A 34 -6.97 3.37 7.11
C GLN A 34 -6.23 3.37 8.46
N LYS A 35 -4.98 3.82 8.49
CA LYS A 35 -4.16 3.86 9.71
C LYS A 35 -4.73 4.82 10.75
N ALA A 36 -5.22 5.98 10.30
CA ALA A 36 -5.84 6.98 11.16
C ALA A 36 -7.21 6.57 11.73
N TYR A 37 -7.89 5.61 11.09
CA TYR A 37 -9.22 5.16 11.54
C TYR A 37 -9.15 4.41 12.88
N LEU A 38 -10.02 4.71 13.85
CA LEU A 38 -10.01 4.03 15.15
C LEU A 38 -11.12 2.99 15.19
N VAL A 39 -10.83 1.81 15.73
CA VAL A 39 -11.83 0.73 15.85
C VAL A 39 -12.05 0.45 17.33
N ALA A 40 -13.32 0.40 17.73
CA ALA A 40 -13.69 0.08 19.10
C ALA A 40 -13.25 -1.36 19.46
N PRO A 41 -12.93 -1.63 20.74
CA PRO A 41 -12.60 -2.99 21.17
C PRO A 41 -13.67 -4.00 20.79
N ASN A 42 -13.27 -5.23 20.51
CA ASN A 42 -14.14 -6.32 20.06
C ASN A 42 -14.95 -6.02 18.79
N THR A 43 -14.51 -5.07 17.96
CA THR A 43 -15.19 -4.68 16.73
C THR A 43 -14.30 -4.91 15.52
N THR A 44 -14.92 -5.20 14.37
CA THR A 44 -14.27 -5.22 13.06
C THR A 44 -15.00 -4.27 12.14
N VAL A 45 -14.25 -3.40 11.45
CA VAL A 45 -14.79 -2.37 10.56
C VAL A 45 -14.16 -2.52 9.17
N PRO A 46 -14.97 -2.68 8.11
CA PRO A 46 -14.50 -2.60 6.73
C PRO A 46 -14.31 -1.14 6.30
N LEU A 47 -13.14 -0.84 5.74
CA LEU A 47 -12.77 0.47 5.21
C LEU A 47 -12.49 0.34 3.72
N TRP A 48 -13.25 1.06 2.91
CA TRP A 48 -13.18 1.05 1.46
C TRP A 48 -12.19 2.10 1.00
N ASP A 49 -11.19 1.67 0.25
CA ASP A 49 -10.21 2.59 -0.32
C ASP A 49 -10.81 3.34 -1.52
N SER A 50 -10.55 4.65 -1.59
CA SER A 50 -11.02 5.49 -2.71
C SER A 50 -10.04 5.56 -3.88
N GLU A 51 -8.78 5.16 -3.69
CA GLU A 51 -7.67 5.30 -4.64
C GLU A 51 -7.37 3.96 -5.35
N ASP A 52 -7.63 2.84 -4.67
CA ASP A 52 -7.32 1.47 -5.06
C ASP A 52 -8.54 0.56 -4.88
N LYS A 53 -8.59 -0.57 -5.60
CA LYS A 53 -9.60 -1.63 -5.41
C LYS A 53 -9.27 -2.51 -4.19
N VAL A 54 -9.12 -1.87 -3.03
CA VAL A 54 -8.73 -2.52 -1.78
C VAL A 54 -9.75 -2.21 -0.69
N ILE A 55 -10.12 -3.24 0.06
CA ILE A 55 -10.87 -3.13 1.30
C ILE A 55 -9.93 -3.47 2.45
N TYR A 56 -9.81 -2.57 3.41
CA TYR A 56 -9.07 -2.79 4.64
C TYR A 56 -10.02 -3.23 5.74
N LEU A 57 -9.77 -4.40 6.31
CA LEU A 57 -10.48 -4.89 7.47
C LEU A 57 -9.69 -4.53 8.72
N LYS A 58 -10.15 -3.52 9.47
CA LYS A 58 -9.54 -3.12 10.74
C LYS A 58 -10.33 -3.70 11.89
N SER A 59 -9.70 -4.54 12.70
CA SER A 59 -10.31 -5.11 13.91
C SER A 59 -9.52 -4.72 15.14
N ALA A 60 -10.20 -4.66 16.29
CA ALA A 60 -9.54 -4.57 17.59
C ALA A 60 -10.03 -5.74 18.44
N ASP A 61 -9.11 -6.48 19.06
CA ASP A 61 -9.46 -7.58 19.96
C ASP A 61 -9.94 -7.05 21.33
N ALA A 62 -10.21 -7.95 22.28
CA ALA A 62 -10.68 -7.60 23.62
C ALA A 62 -9.68 -6.73 24.42
N SER A 63 -8.38 -6.83 24.12
CA SER A 63 -7.34 -5.98 24.69
C SER A 63 -7.14 -4.66 23.95
N GLY A 64 -7.90 -4.43 22.87
CA GLY A 64 -7.82 -3.23 22.06
C GLY A 64 -6.62 -3.17 21.12
N ARG A 65 -5.92 -4.30 20.84
CA ARG A 65 -4.82 -4.28 19.86
C ARG A 65 -5.41 -4.23 18.45
N PRO A 66 -5.09 -3.20 17.66
CA PRO A 66 -5.60 -3.11 16.30
C PRO A 66 -4.85 -4.10 15.39
N SER A 67 -5.60 -4.83 14.56
CA SER A 67 -5.08 -5.65 13.48
C SER A 67 -5.73 -5.26 12.15
N VAL A 68 -4.97 -5.36 11.06
CA VAL A 68 -5.40 -4.91 9.73
C VAL A 68 -5.20 -6.02 8.72
N ARG A 69 -6.23 -6.28 7.89
CA ARG A 69 -6.16 -7.18 6.74
C ARG A 69 -6.49 -6.42 5.46
N ARG A 70 -5.85 -6.77 4.35
CA ARG A 70 -6.06 -6.15 3.04
C ARG A 70 -6.71 -7.15 2.10
N LEU A 71 -7.81 -6.77 1.48
CA LEU A 71 -8.54 -7.58 0.50
C LEU A 71 -8.59 -6.81 -0.81
N ARG A 72 -8.12 -7.41 -1.91
CA ARG A 72 -8.25 -6.83 -3.25
C ARG A 72 -9.46 -7.44 -3.93
N TYR A 73 -10.29 -6.62 -4.57
CA TYR A 73 -11.49 -7.09 -5.26
C TYR A 73 -11.52 -6.67 -6.73
N THR A 74 -12.25 -7.43 -7.54
CA THR A 74 -12.53 -7.16 -8.95
C THR A 74 -14.03 -7.05 -9.14
N ILE A 75 -14.47 -6.17 -10.03
CA ILE A 75 -15.89 -5.96 -10.34
C ILE A 75 -16.17 -6.70 -11.65
N GLU A 76 -17.21 -7.54 -11.68
CA GLU A 76 -17.46 -8.49 -12.79
C GLU A 76 -17.73 -7.80 -14.15
N ASP A 77 -18.32 -6.60 -14.15
CA ASP A 77 -18.58 -5.79 -15.36
C ASP A 77 -17.39 -4.92 -15.79
N GLU A 78 -16.33 -4.86 -14.98
CA GLU A 78 -15.14 -4.13 -15.36
C GLU A 78 -14.24 -5.09 -16.15
N GLN A 79 -14.18 -4.89 -17.47
CA GLN A 79 -13.18 -5.53 -18.31
C GLN A 79 -11.83 -5.42 -17.58
N PRO A 80 -11.14 -6.54 -17.30
CA PRO A 80 -9.98 -6.53 -16.42
C PRO A 80 -9.03 -5.45 -16.93
N ALA A 81 -8.74 -4.45 -16.08
CA ALA A 81 -7.73 -3.47 -16.38
C ALA A 81 -6.50 -4.26 -16.83
N ALA A 82 -6.02 -3.95 -18.06
CA ALA A 82 -4.90 -4.65 -18.66
C ALA A 82 -3.83 -4.82 -17.58
N PRO A 83 -3.29 -6.04 -17.39
CA PRO A 83 -2.33 -6.29 -16.33
C PRO A 83 -1.28 -5.18 -16.37
N VAL A 84 -1.19 -4.41 -15.30
CA VAL A 84 -0.09 -3.46 -15.14
C VAL A 84 1.18 -4.29 -15.37
N PRO A 85 2.02 -3.97 -16.36
CA PRO A 85 3.23 -4.72 -16.60
C PRO A 85 4.20 -4.43 -15.46
N GLY A 86 3.99 -5.08 -14.31
CA GLY A 86 5.12 -5.59 -13.56
C GLY A 86 5.82 -6.56 -14.51
N THR A 87 7.12 -6.38 -14.71
CA THR A 87 7.94 -7.07 -15.70
C THR A 87 7.85 -8.60 -15.54
N PHE A 88 6.81 -9.19 -16.10
CA PHE A 88 6.68 -10.63 -16.19
C PHE A 88 7.51 -11.06 -17.39
N VAL A 89 8.71 -11.55 -17.09
CA VAL A 89 9.58 -12.18 -18.08
C VAL A 89 8.88 -13.47 -18.51
N THR A 90 8.67 -13.63 -19.81
CA THR A 90 8.13 -14.89 -20.34
C THR A 90 9.13 -16.02 -20.08
N ARG A 91 8.67 -17.27 -19.96
CA ARG A 91 9.58 -18.43 -19.76
C ARG A 91 10.67 -18.50 -20.84
N ASP A 92 10.36 -18.05 -22.04
CA ASP A 92 11.28 -17.97 -23.17
C ASP A 92 12.39 -16.93 -22.95
N GLU A 93 12.02 -15.72 -22.49
CA GLU A 93 12.99 -14.68 -22.17
C GLU A 93 13.91 -15.05 -21.00
N LEU A 94 13.39 -15.79 -20.01
CA LEU A 94 14.22 -16.32 -18.91
C LEU A 94 15.25 -17.33 -19.44
N ALA A 95 14.85 -18.22 -20.35
CA ALA A 95 15.75 -19.18 -20.97
C ALA A 95 16.82 -18.48 -21.82
N GLY A 96 16.45 -17.45 -22.57
CA GLY A 96 17.38 -16.63 -23.35
C GLY A 96 18.40 -15.87 -22.48
N VAL A 97 17.98 -15.35 -21.32
CA VAL A 97 18.89 -14.68 -20.37
C VAL A 97 19.84 -15.68 -19.71
N SER A 98 19.36 -16.86 -19.31
CA SER A 98 20.22 -17.91 -18.75
C SER A 98 21.30 -18.36 -19.73
N GLY A 99 20.94 -18.56 -21.00
CA GLY A 99 21.92 -18.94 -22.03
C GLY A 99 23.01 -17.87 -22.24
N LYS A 100 22.64 -16.59 -22.20
CA LYS A 100 23.62 -15.48 -22.27
C LYS A 100 24.54 -15.45 -21.05
N ILE A 101 24.02 -15.74 -19.86
CA ILE A 101 24.83 -15.82 -18.63
C ILE A 101 25.84 -16.96 -18.74
N GLU A 102 25.44 -18.14 -19.22
CA GLU A 102 26.36 -19.27 -19.42
C GLU A 102 27.46 -18.97 -20.45
N GLU A 103 27.14 -18.29 -21.55
CA GLU A 103 28.14 -17.89 -22.55
C GLU A 103 29.11 -16.84 -22.01
N LEU A 104 28.62 -15.85 -21.26
CA LEU A 104 29.48 -14.88 -20.58
C LEU A 104 30.37 -15.55 -19.53
N GLN A 105 29.85 -16.54 -18.80
CA GLN A 105 30.62 -17.31 -17.83
C GLN A 105 31.76 -18.09 -18.53
N LYS A 106 31.49 -18.76 -19.65
CA LYS A 106 32.52 -19.46 -20.45
C LYS A 106 33.58 -18.51 -20.99
N ARG A 107 33.17 -17.33 -21.48
CA ARG A 107 34.11 -16.31 -21.97
C ARG A 107 34.98 -15.77 -20.84
N LEU A 108 34.41 -15.58 -19.65
CA LEU A 108 35.17 -15.16 -18.48
C LEU A 108 36.18 -16.24 -18.08
N ASP A 109 35.76 -17.49 -17.98
CA ASP A 109 36.62 -18.64 -17.65
C ASP A 109 37.79 -18.77 -18.64
N ALA A 110 37.50 -18.74 -19.95
CA ALA A 110 38.52 -18.76 -20.99
C ALA A 110 39.47 -17.55 -20.92
N MET A 111 38.97 -16.36 -20.58
CA MET A 111 39.82 -15.17 -20.42
C MET A 111 40.67 -15.24 -19.14
N THR A 112 40.23 -16.00 -18.14
CA THR A 112 40.96 -16.22 -16.89
C THR A 112 42.06 -17.26 -17.06
N GLU A 113 41.81 -18.32 -17.85
CA GLU A 113 42.83 -19.31 -18.24
C GLU A 113 43.94 -18.71 -19.11
N VAL A 114 43.61 -17.79 -20.03
CA VAL A 114 44.60 -17.09 -20.87
C VAL A 114 45.51 -16.15 -20.06
N HIS A 115 45.17 -15.82 -18.81
CA HIS A 115 45.98 -14.95 -17.96
C HIS A 115 46.91 -15.72 -17.00
N HIS A 116 46.97 -17.06 -17.06
CA HIS A 116 47.81 -17.88 -16.19
C HIS A 116 48.85 -18.74 -16.91
N GLU A 117 49.25 -18.37 -18.12
CA GLU A 117 50.39 -18.97 -18.83
C GLU A 117 51.49 -17.94 -19.14
#